data_AF-A0A848ZA68-F1
#
_entry.id   AF-A0A848ZA68-F1
#
_cell.length_a   1.000
_cell.length_b   1.000
_cell.length_c   1.000
_cell.angle_alpha   90.00
_cell.angle_beta   90.00
_cell.angle_gamma   90.00
#
_symmetry.space_group_name_H-M   'P 1'
#
loop_
_entity.id
_entity.type
_entity.pdbx_description
1 polymer ?
#
loop_
_entity_poly.entity_id
_entity_poly.type
_entity_poly.pdbx_seq_one_letter_code
_entity_poly.pdbx_strand_id
1 'polypeptide(L)'
;MTTGNGKQTGGERFTGHGSEWTDAKLSPAESQLATSWVEQRIDRRSMLTNKDRVEDVRDIMWQLEKDGEIVVHRVAEEHQPVTVKTLYGWDKRVPTRQLWHHKSCGQCGNIPGYPASLLWLMNELGIEYLDETDQTSCTAWNYHGSGIGNLESLAAVFLRNFHQAYVAAKAQGLPDGYYYPLVHCGTSFGNYKEVRGYLLRSAELRERVKAILGKLGRLVDGKLLIPEEVVHYSEWLHVMRQDIANRQEIDCSGIRATIHPACHVYKMVPEDAVYDDDILEGNRVAVSTGIVQALGAQVIDYSTWYDCCGFGFRHIISEREFTRSFAIDRKLRVAQEE
;
A
#
# COMPACT_ATOMS: atom_id res chain seq x y z
N MET A 1 15.27 -46.62 44.14
CA MET A 1 14.96 -45.89 42.90
C MET A 1 14.06 -44.74 43.27
N THR A 2 14.60 -43.54 43.14
CA THR A 2 14.11 -42.27 43.68
C THR A 2 12.84 -41.79 42.96
N THR A 3 11.86 -41.40 43.75
CA THR A 3 10.64 -40.68 43.34
C THR A 3 10.99 -39.24 42.99
N GLY A 4 10.81 -38.87 41.72
CA GLY A 4 10.99 -37.50 41.22
C GLY A 4 9.65 -36.80 41.03
N ASN A 5 9.38 -35.81 41.89
CA ASN A 5 8.26 -34.85 41.76
C ASN A 5 8.36 -34.06 40.46
N GLY A 6 7.48 -34.33 39.49
CA GLY A 6 7.25 -33.46 38.34
C GLY A 6 6.32 -32.31 38.72
N LYS A 7 6.88 -31.14 39.07
CA LYS A 7 6.14 -29.88 39.12
C LYS A 7 5.61 -29.57 37.72
N GLN A 8 4.30 -29.41 37.59
CA GLN A 8 3.67 -28.76 36.44
C GLN A 8 4.23 -27.33 36.32
N THR A 9 5.11 -27.08 35.36
CA THR A 9 5.42 -25.72 34.92
C THR A 9 4.26 -25.26 34.05
N GLY A 10 3.46 -24.33 34.59
CA GLY A 10 2.40 -23.65 33.86
C GLY A 10 2.97 -23.06 32.58
N GLY A 11 2.32 -23.35 31.46
CA GLY A 11 2.66 -22.76 30.17
C GLY A 11 2.38 -21.27 30.23
N GLU A 12 3.44 -20.47 30.36
CA GLU A 12 3.37 -19.03 30.16
C GLU A 12 3.05 -18.77 28.69
N ARG A 13 1.85 -18.27 28.44
CA ARG A 13 1.49 -17.65 27.16
C ARG A 13 2.19 -16.31 27.11
N PHE A 14 3.26 -16.21 26.33
CA PHE A 14 3.83 -14.91 25.95
C PHE A 14 2.75 -14.09 25.27
N THR A 15 2.34 -13.00 25.91
CA THR A 15 1.44 -12.03 25.29
C THR A 15 2.33 -11.07 24.49
N GLY A 16 2.00 -10.84 23.22
CA GLY A 16 2.84 -10.03 22.33
C GLY A 16 3.10 -8.59 22.80
N HIS A 17 2.47 -8.16 23.90
CA HIS A 17 2.69 -6.90 24.59
C HIS A 17 2.42 -7.12 26.09
N GLY A 18 3.44 -7.02 26.93
CA GLY A 18 3.32 -7.24 28.38
C GLY A 18 4.57 -6.82 29.16
N SER A 19 4.47 -6.79 30.49
CA SER A 19 5.58 -6.40 31.38
C SER A 19 6.75 -7.37 31.38
N GLU A 20 6.59 -8.55 30.76
CA GLU A 20 7.63 -9.55 30.52
C GLU A 20 8.67 -9.12 29.46
N TRP A 21 8.40 -8.05 28.71
CA TRP A 21 9.31 -7.51 27.71
C TRP A 21 10.28 -6.53 28.35
N THR A 22 11.55 -6.92 28.43
CA THR A 22 12.60 -6.06 28.96
C THR A 22 13.34 -5.35 27.85
N ASP A 23 13.78 -4.13 28.15
CA ASP A 23 14.73 -3.38 27.32
C ASP A 23 15.92 -4.29 26.93
N ALA A 24 16.29 -4.28 25.64
CA ALA A 24 17.40 -5.05 25.11
C ALA A 24 18.75 -4.60 25.71
N LYS A 25 18.79 -3.43 26.38
CA LYS A 25 19.96 -2.88 27.07
C LYS A 25 21.21 -2.83 26.18
N LEU A 26 21.00 -2.61 24.89
CA LEU A 26 22.12 -2.44 23.96
C LEU A 26 22.87 -1.17 24.34
N SER A 27 24.18 -1.27 24.48
CA SER A 27 25.04 -0.10 24.57
C SER A 27 24.96 0.72 23.28
N PRO A 28 25.35 2.01 23.28
CA PRO A 28 25.36 2.82 22.07
C PRO A 28 26.13 2.18 20.90
N ALA A 29 27.22 1.46 21.19
CA ALA A 29 28.00 0.74 20.21
C ALA A 29 27.28 -0.52 19.67
N GLU A 30 26.55 -1.25 20.51
CA GLU A 30 25.75 -2.40 20.09
C GLU A 30 24.52 -1.98 19.29
N SER A 31 23.92 -0.84 19.65
CA SER A 31 22.84 -0.25 18.84
C SER A 31 23.36 0.20 17.47
N GLN A 32 24.54 0.84 17.40
CA GLN A 32 25.19 1.19 16.14
C GLN A 32 25.57 -0.05 15.32
N LEU A 33 26.04 -1.11 15.95
CA LEU A 33 26.37 -2.37 15.28
C LEU A 33 25.11 -3.05 14.73
N ALA A 34 24.02 -3.08 15.51
CA ALA A 34 22.73 -3.62 15.08
C ALA A 34 22.15 -2.87 13.87
N THR A 35 22.45 -1.57 13.75
CA THR A 35 22.06 -0.74 12.58
C THR A 35 23.15 -0.62 11.51
N SER A 36 24.36 -1.13 11.73
CA SER A 36 25.52 -0.91 10.84
C SER A 36 25.34 -1.50 9.43
N TRP A 37 24.45 -2.46 9.29
CA TRP A 37 24.12 -3.06 8.00
C TRP A 37 22.99 -2.32 7.27
N VAL A 38 22.27 -1.40 7.94
CA VAL A 38 21.48 -0.36 7.27
C VAL A 38 22.40 0.55 6.46
N GLU A 39 23.60 0.81 6.99
CA GLU A 39 24.69 1.52 6.30
C GLU A 39 25.39 0.64 5.25
N GLN A 40 25.29 -0.70 5.36
CA GLN A 40 25.72 -1.59 4.29
C GLN A 40 24.76 -1.44 3.12
N ARG A 41 25.19 -0.62 2.17
CA ARG A 41 24.57 -0.34 0.88
C ARG A 41 24.30 -1.63 0.10
N ILE A 42 23.19 -2.31 0.39
CA ILE A 42 22.62 -3.27 -0.54
C ILE A 42 21.82 -2.43 -1.53
N ASP A 43 22.46 -2.04 -2.64
CA ASP A 43 21.81 -1.36 -3.76
C ASP A 43 20.79 -2.32 -4.41
N ARG A 44 19.65 -2.53 -3.73
CA ARG A 44 18.53 -3.31 -4.27
C ARG A 44 17.73 -2.50 -5.28
N ARG A 45 18.01 -1.19 -5.44
CA ARG A 45 17.60 -0.39 -6.60
C ARG A 45 18.08 -1.12 -7.87
N SER A 46 19.35 -1.51 -7.91
CA SER A 46 19.91 -2.31 -9.02
C SER A 46 19.26 -3.69 -9.24
N MET A 47 18.63 -4.30 -8.21
CA MET A 47 17.92 -5.58 -8.34
C MET A 47 16.49 -5.43 -8.88
N LEU A 48 15.91 -4.23 -8.80
CA LEU A 48 14.57 -3.89 -9.30
C LEU A 48 14.64 -3.16 -10.64
N THR A 49 15.76 -2.52 -10.96
CA THR A 49 16.03 -1.89 -12.25
C THR A 49 16.70 -2.88 -13.21
N ASN A 50 15.92 -3.68 -13.93
CA ASN A 50 16.46 -4.47 -15.04
C ASN A 50 17.11 -3.57 -16.11
N LYS A 51 18.03 -4.14 -16.91
CA LYS A 51 18.81 -3.47 -17.98
C LYS A 51 17.97 -2.98 -19.17
N ASP A 52 16.68 -3.32 -19.22
CA ASP A 52 15.76 -2.88 -20.27
C ASP A 52 15.07 -1.57 -19.87
N ARG A 53 14.90 -0.67 -20.83
CA ARG A 53 14.25 0.63 -20.60
C ARG A 53 12.83 0.42 -20.09
N VAL A 54 12.57 0.73 -18.82
CA VAL A 54 11.22 0.72 -18.24
C VAL A 54 10.51 2.01 -18.66
N GLU A 55 9.31 1.86 -19.22
CA GLU A 55 8.51 2.94 -19.78
C GLU A 55 7.52 3.46 -18.74
N ASP A 56 7.41 4.78 -18.59
CA ASP A 56 6.40 5.37 -17.71
C ASP A 56 5.00 5.14 -18.32
N VAL A 57 4.11 4.54 -17.53
CA VAL A 57 2.72 4.28 -17.91
C VAL A 57 1.97 5.55 -18.28
N ARG A 58 2.37 6.71 -17.73
CA ARG A 58 1.78 8.01 -18.02
C ARG A 58 2.00 8.41 -19.49
N ASP A 59 3.17 8.13 -20.07
CA ASP A 59 3.47 8.47 -21.47
C ASP A 59 2.50 7.76 -22.44
N ILE A 60 2.26 6.47 -22.21
CA ILE A 60 1.29 5.68 -22.99
C ILE A 60 -0.12 6.24 -22.81
N MET A 61 -0.47 6.58 -21.57
CA MET A 61 -1.79 7.08 -21.21
C MET A 61 -2.08 8.43 -21.88
N TRP A 62 -1.12 9.35 -21.94
CA TRP A 62 -1.26 10.62 -22.64
C TRP A 62 -1.44 10.45 -24.14
N GLN A 63 -0.70 9.51 -24.74
CA GLN A 63 -0.86 9.20 -26.16
C GLN A 63 -2.24 8.62 -26.46
N LEU A 64 -2.72 7.66 -25.66
CA LEU A 64 -4.05 7.07 -25.81
C LEU A 64 -5.18 8.09 -25.64
N GLU A 65 -5.06 9.01 -24.68
CA GLU A 65 -6.05 10.06 -24.49
C GLU A 65 -6.08 11.03 -25.67
N LYS A 66 -4.90 11.42 -26.18
CA LYS A 66 -4.77 12.26 -27.38
C LYS A 66 -5.40 11.59 -28.61
N ASP A 67 -5.26 10.28 -28.74
CA ASP A 67 -5.88 9.49 -29.80
C ASP A 67 -7.38 9.26 -29.58
N GLY A 68 -7.92 9.71 -28.44
CA GLY A 68 -9.34 9.64 -28.11
C GLY A 68 -9.82 8.25 -27.65
N GLU A 69 -8.90 7.36 -27.29
CA GLU A 69 -9.18 5.98 -26.87
C GLU A 69 -9.72 5.91 -25.42
N ILE A 70 -9.19 6.76 -24.55
CA ILE A 70 -9.49 6.81 -23.11
C ILE A 70 -9.77 8.24 -22.65
N VAL A 71 -10.29 8.37 -21.43
CA VAL A 71 -10.32 9.62 -20.65
C VAL A 71 -9.45 9.41 -19.41
N VAL A 72 -8.57 10.36 -19.10
CA VAL A 72 -7.74 10.28 -17.89
C VAL A 72 -8.42 10.99 -16.74
N HIS A 73 -8.67 10.27 -15.65
CA HIS A 73 -9.01 10.89 -14.37
C HIS A 73 -7.73 11.49 -13.78
N ARG A 74 -7.52 12.79 -14.03
CA ARG A 74 -6.35 13.53 -13.58
C ARG A 74 -6.41 13.86 -12.08
N VAL A 75 -5.25 13.90 -11.44
CA VAL A 75 -5.10 14.54 -10.14
C VAL A 75 -5.13 16.06 -10.37
N ALA A 76 -6.26 16.70 -10.16
CA ALA A 76 -6.41 18.16 -10.29
C ALA A 76 -5.70 18.94 -9.16
N GLU A 77 -5.47 20.24 -9.37
CA GLU A 77 -4.80 21.12 -8.39
C GLU A 77 -5.63 21.35 -7.13
N GLU A 78 -6.95 21.25 -7.24
CA GLU A 78 -7.92 21.35 -6.13
C GLU A 78 -7.71 20.25 -5.09
N HIS A 79 -7.20 19.07 -5.51
CA HIS A 79 -6.78 17.99 -4.62
C HIS A 79 -5.51 18.32 -3.82
N GLN A 80 -4.87 19.46 -4.11
CA GLN A 80 -3.60 19.93 -3.53
C GLN A 80 -2.54 18.82 -3.50
N PRO A 81 -2.15 18.29 -4.67
CA PRO A 81 -1.26 17.14 -4.71
C PRO A 81 0.16 17.49 -4.26
N VAL A 82 0.79 16.55 -3.57
CA VAL A 82 2.22 16.58 -3.27
C VAL A 82 2.93 15.65 -4.24
N THR A 83 3.97 16.16 -4.90
CA THR A 83 4.81 15.36 -5.80
C THR A 83 5.86 14.59 -5.02
N VAL A 84 5.94 13.29 -5.26
CA VAL A 84 6.97 12.39 -4.72
C VAL A 84 7.73 11.72 -5.86
N LYS A 85 8.90 11.16 -5.54
CA LYS A 85 9.72 10.43 -6.51
C LYS A 85 9.45 8.93 -6.44
N THR A 86 9.40 8.29 -7.60
CA THR A 86 9.37 6.83 -7.68
C THR A 86 10.78 6.23 -7.66
N LEU A 87 10.87 4.90 -7.68
CA LEU A 87 12.13 4.16 -7.78
C LEU A 87 13.07 4.69 -8.89
N TYR A 88 12.50 5.04 -10.05
CA TYR A 88 13.22 5.57 -11.22
C TYR A 88 13.36 7.10 -11.24
N GLY A 89 12.92 7.79 -10.18
CA GLY A 89 12.96 9.25 -10.09
C GLY A 89 11.84 9.96 -10.86
N TRP A 90 10.83 9.22 -11.33
CA TRP A 90 9.66 9.82 -11.97
C TRP A 90 8.81 10.57 -10.96
N ASP A 91 8.12 11.60 -11.43
CA ASP A 91 7.17 12.34 -10.62
C ASP A 91 5.88 11.54 -10.49
N LYS A 92 5.44 11.36 -9.25
CA LYS A 92 4.14 10.82 -8.89
C LYS A 92 3.38 11.84 -8.05
N ARG A 93 2.13 12.13 -8.43
CA ARG A 93 1.30 13.12 -7.73
C ARG A 93 0.36 12.44 -6.74
N VAL A 94 0.49 12.76 -5.46
CA VAL A 94 -0.34 12.20 -4.39
C VAL A 94 -1.37 13.26 -3.96
N PRO A 95 -2.67 13.12 -4.25
CA PRO A 95 -3.70 14.05 -3.78
C PRO A 95 -3.76 14.03 -2.26
N THR A 96 -3.93 15.18 -1.62
CA THR A 96 -3.96 15.29 -0.16
C THR A 96 -5.36 15.51 0.40
N ARG A 97 -6.31 15.95 -0.41
CA ARG A 97 -7.69 16.27 -0.04
C ARG A 97 -8.66 15.99 -1.19
N GLN A 98 -9.96 16.09 -0.89
CA GLN A 98 -11.06 15.67 -1.75
C GLN A 98 -10.86 14.21 -2.19
N LEU A 99 -10.83 13.31 -1.20
CA LEU A 99 -10.48 11.91 -1.40
C LEU A 99 -11.71 11.01 -1.37
N TRP A 100 -11.79 10.02 -2.25
CA TRP A 100 -12.80 8.96 -2.18
C TRP A 100 -12.21 7.74 -1.48
N HIS A 101 -12.75 7.37 -0.31
CA HIS A 101 -12.26 6.24 0.47
C HIS A 101 -12.61 4.92 -0.22
N HIS A 102 -11.68 4.35 -0.99
CA HIS A 102 -11.88 3.03 -1.59
C HIS A 102 -11.76 1.95 -0.52
N LYS A 103 -12.88 1.30 -0.20
CA LYS A 103 -13.00 0.34 0.91
C LYS A 103 -12.29 -0.98 0.62
N SER A 104 -11.76 -1.56 1.70
CA SER A 104 -11.10 -2.87 1.71
C SER A 104 -12.05 -3.92 2.30
N CYS A 105 -12.37 -4.99 1.56
CA CYS A 105 -13.19 -6.07 2.12
C CYS A 105 -12.53 -6.72 3.35
N GLY A 106 -11.22 -6.97 3.27
CA GLY A 106 -10.45 -7.60 4.34
C GLY A 106 -10.23 -6.69 5.54
N GLN A 107 -9.70 -5.47 5.32
CA GLN A 107 -9.37 -4.57 6.42
C GLN A 107 -10.63 -3.92 7.01
N CYS A 108 -11.57 -3.43 6.20
CA CYS A 108 -12.80 -2.82 6.74
C CYS A 108 -13.72 -3.87 7.39
N GLY A 109 -13.73 -5.11 6.89
CA GLY A 109 -14.57 -6.17 7.43
C GLY A 109 -14.00 -6.87 8.67
N ASN A 110 -12.68 -7.10 8.72
CA ASN A 110 -12.05 -7.88 9.81
C ASN A 110 -11.24 -7.03 10.80
N ILE A 111 -10.82 -5.82 10.42
CA ILE A 111 -9.97 -4.95 11.25
C ILE A 111 -10.54 -3.51 11.21
N PRO A 112 -11.77 -3.29 11.72
CA PRO A 112 -12.47 -2.01 11.58
C PRO A 112 -11.75 -0.84 12.24
N GLY A 113 -10.84 -1.09 13.18
CA GLY A 113 -9.97 -0.06 13.75
C GLY A 113 -9.07 0.61 12.72
N TYR A 114 -8.68 -0.09 11.64
CA TYR A 114 -7.81 0.48 10.61
C TYR A 114 -8.47 1.62 9.83
N PRO A 115 -9.64 1.43 9.16
CA PRO A 115 -10.32 2.53 8.51
C PRO A 115 -10.79 3.59 9.51
N ALA A 116 -11.22 3.19 10.72
CA ALA A 116 -11.64 4.15 11.75
C ALA A 116 -10.51 5.13 12.12
N SER A 117 -9.28 4.64 12.36
CA SER A 117 -8.15 5.51 12.67
C SER A 117 -7.75 6.41 11.50
N LEU A 118 -7.82 5.92 10.26
CA LEU A 118 -7.51 6.71 9.07
C LEU A 118 -8.51 7.85 8.88
N LEU A 119 -9.81 7.56 9.00
CA LEU A 119 -10.86 8.56 8.86
C LEU A 119 -10.86 9.54 10.04
N TRP A 120 -10.62 9.07 11.26
CA TRP A 120 -10.41 9.94 12.42
C TRP A 120 -9.24 10.92 12.18
N LEU A 121 -8.09 10.42 11.72
CA LEU A 121 -6.94 11.26 11.40
C LEU A 121 -7.25 12.31 10.32
N MET A 122 -8.00 11.92 9.28
CA MET A 122 -8.45 12.87 8.26
C MET A 122 -9.35 13.97 8.84
N ASN A 123 -10.28 13.62 9.74
CA ASN A 123 -11.13 14.59 10.42
C ASN A 123 -10.32 15.56 11.29
N GLU A 124 -9.36 15.05 12.07
CA GLU A 124 -8.46 15.88 12.87
C GLU A 124 -7.68 16.87 12.00
N LEU A 125 -7.17 16.41 10.86
CA LEU A 125 -6.45 17.25 9.91
C LEU A 125 -7.35 18.17 9.07
N GLY A 126 -8.68 18.07 9.18
CA GLY A 126 -9.64 18.84 8.37
C GLY A 126 -9.60 18.47 6.88
N ILE A 127 -9.29 17.21 6.58
CA ILE A 127 -9.14 16.70 5.21
C ILE A 127 -10.50 16.28 4.69
N GLU A 128 -10.90 16.86 3.56
CA GLU A 128 -12.15 16.50 2.90
C GLU A 128 -12.04 15.12 2.25
N TYR A 129 -12.96 14.23 2.59
CA TYR A 129 -13.10 12.91 1.98
C TYR A 129 -14.57 12.48 1.88
N LEU A 130 -14.84 11.52 1.01
CA LEU A 130 -16.11 10.82 0.91
C LEU A 130 -15.94 9.34 1.32
N ASP A 131 -16.61 8.95 2.40
CA ASP A 131 -16.77 7.53 2.79
C ASP A 131 -18.11 7.00 2.28
N GLU A 132 -18.13 6.55 1.03
CA GLU A 132 -19.34 6.05 0.37
C GLU A 132 -19.74 4.67 0.89
N THR A 133 -20.99 4.48 1.30
CA THR A 133 -21.50 3.22 1.87
C THR A 133 -21.56 2.09 0.85
N ASP A 134 -21.87 2.42 -0.40
CA ASP A 134 -22.28 1.46 -1.43
C ASP A 134 -21.11 1.07 -2.34
N GLN A 135 -20.09 0.47 -1.73
CA GLN A 135 -18.93 -0.05 -2.45
C GLN A 135 -18.93 -1.56 -2.55
N THR A 136 -18.22 -2.09 -3.55
CA THR A 136 -18.09 -3.54 -3.75
C THR A 136 -16.62 -3.94 -3.82
N SER A 137 -16.37 -5.25 -3.67
CA SER A 137 -15.00 -5.80 -3.69
C SER A 137 -14.23 -5.43 -4.96
N CYS A 138 -12.91 -5.29 -4.81
CA CYS A 138 -11.96 -5.19 -5.92
C CYS A 138 -11.74 -6.51 -6.67
N THR A 139 -12.20 -7.63 -6.11
CA THR A 139 -12.03 -9.02 -6.60
C THR A 139 -10.58 -9.52 -6.77
N ALA A 140 -9.58 -8.68 -6.51
CA ALA A 140 -8.15 -8.99 -6.63
C ALA A 140 -7.71 -10.18 -5.76
N TRP A 141 -8.23 -10.32 -4.53
CA TRP A 141 -7.88 -11.45 -3.67
C TRP A 141 -8.33 -12.79 -4.25
N ASN A 142 -9.52 -12.82 -4.88
CA ASN A 142 -9.99 -14.02 -5.58
C ASN A 142 -9.07 -14.33 -6.76
N TYR A 143 -8.74 -13.32 -7.57
CA TYR A 143 -7.84 -13.51 -8.72
C TYR A 143 -6.50 -14.11 -8.32
N HIS A 144 -5.79 -13.47 -7.39
CA HIS A 144 -4.46 -13.94 -7.01
C HIS A 144 -4.49 -15.19 -6.11
N GLY A 145 -5.57 -15.42 -5.36
CA GLY A 145 -5.68 -16.53 -4.41
C GLY A 145 -6.17 -17.84 -5.02
N SER A 146 -7.17 -17.77 -5.89
CA SER A 146 -7.74 -18.97 -6.53
C SER A 146 -7.20 -19.22 -7.93
N GLY A 147 -6.71 -18.18 -8.63
CA GLY A 147 -6.37 -18.26 -10.05
C GLY A 147 -7.58 -18.41 -10.98
N ILE A 148 -8.80 -18.26 -10.46
CA ILE A 148 -10.06 -18.52 -11.20
C ILE A 148 -10.63 -17.22 -11.82
N GLY A 149 -10.07 -16.04 -11.49
CA GLY A 149 -10.50 -14.76 -12.09
C GLY A 149 -9.93 -14.54 -13.50
N ASN A 150 -10.72 -13.95 -14.40
CA ASN A 150 -10.22 -13.49 -15.70
C ASN A 150 -9.87 -11.98 -15.67
N LEU A 151 -8.93 -11.59 -16.53
CA LEU A 151 -8.38 -10.23 -16.56
C LEU A 151 -9.43 -9.18 -16.96
N GLU A 152 -10.34 -9.51 -17.87
CA GLU A 152 -11.42 -8.61 -18.33
C GLU A 152 -12.34 -8.20 -17.17
N SER A 153 -12.70 -9.15 -16.31
CA SER A 153 -13.55 -8.91 -15.15
C SER A 153 -12.84 -8.04 -14.11
N LEU A 154 -11.55 -8.26 -13.89
CA LEU A 154 -10.74 -7.41 -12.99
C LEU A 154 -10.64 -5.99 -13.51
N ALA A 155 -10.33 -5.82 -14.80
CA ALA A 155 -10.28 -4.52 -15.45
C ALA A 155 -11.64 -3.79 -15.38
N ALA A 156 -12.75 -4.49 -15.66
CA ALA A 156 -14.07 -3.91 -15.53
C ALA A 156 -14.39 -3.50 -14.08
N VAL A 157 -14.09 -4.34 -13.09
CA VAL A 157 -14.31 -4.02 -11.67
C VAL A 157 -13.45 -2.84 -11.20
N PHE A 158 -12.18 -2.81 -11.59
CA PHE A 158 -11.25 -1.70 -11.33
C PHE A 158 -11.81 -0.38 -11.88
N LEU A 159 -12.07 -0.31 -13.18
CA LEU A 159 -12.54 0.92 -13.83
C LEU A 159 -13.94 1.32 -13.37
N ARG A 160 -14.83 0.37 -13.06
CA ARG A 160 -16.14 0.66 -12.46
C ARG A 160 -15.99 1.36 -11.09
N ASN A 161 -15.06 0.91 -10.24
CA ASN A 161 -14.83 1.54 -8.94
C ASN A 161 -14.28 2.97 -9.10
N PHE A 162 -13.33 3.16 -10.03
CA PHE A 162 -12.75 4.47 -10.30
C PHE A 162 -13.75 5.42 -10.97
N HIS A 163 -14.62 4.90 -11.84
CA HIS A 163 -15.75 5.66 -12.36
C HIS A 163 -16.74 6.05 -11.26
N GLN A 164 -17.03 5.16 -10.30
CA GLN A 164 -17.94 5.51 -9.19
C GLN A 164 -17.39 6.71 -8.41
N ALA A 165 -16.11 6.68 -8.02
CA ALA A 165 -15.46 7.81 -7.37
C ALA A 165 -15.53 9.11 -8.20
N TYR A 166 -15.26 9.02 -9.50
CA TYR A 166 -15.30 10.16 -10.43
C TYR A 166 -16.68 10.84 -10.46
N VAL A 167 -17.77 10.09 -10.36
CA VAL A 167 -19.13 10.64 -10.39
C VAL A 167 -19.78 10.78 -9.01
N ALA A 168 -19.11 10.39 -7.93
CA ALA A 168 -19.70 10.29 -6.60
C ALA A 168 -20.20 11.64 -6.08
N ALA A 169 -19.52 12.73 -6.44
CA ALA A 169 -19.85 14.08 -6.01
C ALA A 169 -21.12 14.65 -6.67
N LYS A 170 -21.67 14.00 -7.71
CA LYS A 170 -22.93 14.42 -8.37
C LYS A 170 -24.08 14.53 -7.38
N ALA A 171 -24.16 13.61 -6.41
CA ALA A 171 -25.21 13.62 -5.39
C ALA A 171 -25.15 14.86 -4.48
N GLN A 172 -23.99 15.54 -4.45
CA GLN A 172 -23.76 16.76 -3.67
C GLN A 172 -23.85 18.03 -4.55
N GLY A 173 -24.18 17.91 -5.84
CA GLY A 173 -24.19 19.03 -6.79
C GLY A 173 -22.80 19.50 -7.20
N LEU A 174 -21.77 18.69 -6.97
CA LEU A 174 -20.37 18.98 -7.27
C LEU A 174 -19.96 18.35 -8.63
N PRO A 175 -18.90 18.87 -9.29
CA PRO A 175 -18.48 18.40 -10.59
C PRO A 175 -17.89 16.98 -10.57
N ASP A 176 -17.83 16.35 -11.75
CA ASP A 176 -17.16 15.06 -11.92
C ASP A 176 -15.65 15.21 -11.67
N GLY A 177 -15.05 14.20 -11.07
CA GLY A 177 -13.65 14.23 -10.67
C GLY A 177 -13.36 15.08 -9.44
N TYR A 178 -14.40 15.56 -8.73
CA TYR A 178 -14.21 16.27 -7.47
C TYR A 178 -13.52 15.40 -6.41
N TYR A 179 -13.85 14.10 -6.33
CA TYR A 179 -13.16 13.18 -5.44
C TYR A 179 -12.18 12.28 -6.17
N TYR A 180 -10.94 12.20 -5.67
CA TYR A 180 -9.92 11.29 -6.18
C TYR A 180 -9.82 9.99 -5.36
N PRO A 181 -9.81 8.80 -5.97
CA PRO A 181 -9.71 7.53 -5.26
C PRO A 181 -8.46 7.39 -4.40
N LEU A 182 -8.65 7.08 -3.12
CA LEU A 182 -7.59 6.68 -2.21
C LEU A 182 -7.77 5.21 -1.80
N VAL A 183 -6.87 4.35 -2.28
CA VAL A 183 -6.94 2.89 -2.13
C VAL A 183 -6.50 2.47 -0.73
N HIS A 184 -7.39 1.80 0.01
CA HIS A 184 -7.11 1.31 1.37
C HIS A 184 -6.36 -0.01 1.42
N CYS A 185 -6.65 -0.93 0.49
CA CYS A 185 -6.05 -2.26 0.52
C CYS A 185 -4.81 -2.34 -0.38
N GLY A 186 -3.68 -2.77 0.19
CA GLY A 186 -2.45 -3.02 -0.57
C GLY A 186 -2.65 -4.01 -1.72
N THR A 187 -3.52 -5.03 -1.55
CA THR A 187 -3.87 -5.97 -2.63
C THR A 187 -4.59 -5.29 -3.79
N SER A 188 -5.60 -4.46 -3.51
CA SER A 188 -6.31 -3.70 -4.55
C SER A 188 -5.36 -2.75 -5.25
N PHE A 189 -4.49 -2.11 -4.48
CA PHE A 189 -3.50 -1.17 -4.99
C PHE A 189 -2.53 -1.81 -5.99
N GLY A 190 -1.88 -2.92 -5.61
CA GLY A 190 -0.97 -3.64 -6.53
C GLY A 190 -1.69 -4.15 -7.77
N ASN A 191 -2.90 -4.74 -7.58
CA ASN A 191 -3.70 -5.25 -8.69
C ASN A 191 -4.14 -4.15 -9.66
N TYR A 192 -4.60 -2.99 -9.16
CA TYR A 192 -5.01 -1.88 -10.02
C TYR A 192 -3.86 -1.30 -10.82
N LYS A 193 -2.65 -1.21 -10.26
CA LYS A 193 -1.47 -0.80 -11.03
C LYS A 193 -1.13 -1.79 -12.15
N GLU A 194 -1.13 -3.09 -11.85
CA GLU A 194 -0.88 -4.15 -12.82
C GLU A 194 -1.91 -4.14 -13.96
N VAL A 195 -3.20 -4.12 -13.60
CA VAL A 195 -4.32 -4.11 -14.55
C VAL A 195 -4.34 -2.82 -15.38
N ARG A 196 -3.99 -1.67 -14.79
CA ARG A 196 -3.77 -0.42 -15.54
C ARG A 196 -2.69 -0.60 -16.60
N GLY A 197 -1.55 -1.21 -16.25
CA GLY A 197 -0.48 -1.52 -17.20
C GLY A 197 -0.98 -2.37 -18.38
N TYR A 198 -1.78 -3.40 -18.14
CA TYR A 198 -2.37 -4.23 -19.20
C TYR A 198 -3.36 -3.45 -20.07
N LEU A 199 -4.23 -2.63 -19.47
CA LEU A 199 -5.19 -1.79 -20.20
C LEU A 199 -4.49 -0.80 -21.13
N LEU A 200 -3.37 -0.21 -20.72
CA LEU A 200 -2.62 0.73 -21.54
C LEU A 200 -1.94 0.03 -22.73
N ARG A 201 -1.50 -1.22 -22.56
CA ARG A 201 -0.74 -1.96 -23.58
C ARG A 201 -1.58 -2.83 -24.52
N SER A 202 -2.84 -3.12 -24.17
CA SER A 202 -3.70 -4.01 -24.96
C SER A 202 -4.99 -3.34 -25.43
N ALA A 203 -5.05 -3.00 -26.72
CA ALA A 203 -6.27 -2.47 -27.35
C ALA A 203 -7.42 -3.48 -27.31
N GLU A 204 -7.12 -4.77 -27.50
CA GLU A 204 -8.13 -5.84 -27.40
C GLU A 204 -8.78 -5.89 -26.01
N LEU A 205 -7.96 -5.77 -24.95
CA LEU A 205 -8.48 -5.72 -23.58
C LEU A 205 -9.35 -4.48 -23.37
N ARG A 206 -8.92 -3.30 -23.85
CA ARG A 206 -9.70 -2.07 -23.76
C ARG A 206 -11.06 -2.21 -24.43
N GLU A 207 -11.13 -2.77 -25.63
CA GLU A 207 -12.40 -2.94 -26.35
C GLU A 207 -13.36 -3.88 -25.62
N ARG A 208 -12.86 -5.02 -25.10
CA ARG A 208 -13.69 -5.94 -24.30
C ARG A 208 -14.20 -5.30 -23.02
N VAL A 209 -13.35 -4.58 -22.30
CA VAL A 209 -13.72 -3.89 -21.05
C VAL A 209 -14.69 -2.74 -21.32
N LYS A 210 -14.50 -1.99 -22.41
CA LYS A 210 -15.39 -0.91 -22.85
C LYS A 210 -16.79 -1.44 -23.17
N ALA A 211 -16.89 -2.59 -23.83
CA ALA A 211 -18.18 -3.24 -24.07
C ALA A 211 -18.90 -3.64 -22.77
N ILE A 212 -18.16 -4.11 -21.75
CA ILE A 212 -18.72 -4.44 -20.43
C ILE A 212 -19.20 -3.16 -19.71
N LEU A 213 -18.33 -2.15 -19.58
CA LEU A 213 -18.65 -0.92 -18.87
C LEU A 213 -19.72 -0.08 -19.57
N GLY A 214 -19.81 -0.15 -20.90
CA GLY A 214 -20.88 0.47 -21.67
C GLY A 214 -22.26 -0.05 -21.28
N LYS A 215 -22.40 -1.38 -21.05
CA LYS A 215 -23.65 -1.97 -20.53
C LYS A 215 -23.99 -1.51 -19.12
N LEU A 216 -22.98 -1.13 -18.32
CA LEU A 216 -23.15 -0.67 -16.94
C LEU A 216 -23.33 0.85 -16.84
N GLY A 217 -23.26 1.60 -17.95
CA GLY A 217 -23.28 3.07 -17.94
C GLY A 217 -22.07 3.68 -17.23
N ARG A 218 -20.91 3.01 -17.30
CA ARG A 218 -19.66 3.39 -16.61
C ARG A 218 -18.56 3.84 -17.56
N LEU A 219 -18.95 4.56 -18.60
CA LEU A 219 -18.05 5.21 -19.57
C LEU A 219 -18.20 6.73 -19.44
N VAL A 220 -17.12 7.46 -19.69
CA VAL A 220 -17.12 8.93 -19.79
C VAL A 220 -16.99 9.27 -21.27
N ASP A 221 -18.00 9.95 -21.83
CA ASP A 221 -18.09 10.26 -23.26
C ASP A 221 -17.87 9.04 -24.18
N GLY A 222 -18.39 7.88 -23.75
CA GLY A 222 -18.25 6.62 -24.47
C GLY A 222 -16.84 5.99 -24.39
N LYS A 223 -15.96 6.47 -23.51
CA LYS A 223 -14.58 6.00 -23.35
C LYS A 223 -14.32 5.44 -21.95
N LEU A 224 -13.25 4.65 -21.83
CA LEU A 224 -12.77 4.16 -20.55
C LEU A 224 -12.18 5.30 -19.74
N LEU A 225 -12.60 5.43 -18.47
CA LEU A 225 -11.98 6.36 -17.52
C LEU A 225 -10.85 5.64 -16.78
N ILE A 226 -9.60 6.04 -17.00
CA ILE A 226 -8.41 5.45 -16.36
C ILE A 226 -7.74 6.49 -15.46
N PRO A 227 -7.37 6.18 -14.21
CA PRO A 227 -6.70 7.14 -13.32
C PRO A 227 -5.25 7.46 -13.73
N GLU A 228 -4.90 8.75 -13.65
CA GLU A 228 -3.51 9.23 -13.74
C GLU A 228 -2.62 8.52 -12.72
N GLU A 229 -3.09 8.49 -11.48
CA GLU A 229 -2.40 7.88 -10.35
C GLU A 229 -3.28 6.86 -9.64
N VAL A 230 -2.72 5.69 -9.35
CA VAL A 230 -3.29 4.77 -8.36
C VAL A 230 -2.56 5.04 -7.06
N VAL A 231 -3.29 5.53 -6.05
CA VAL A 231 -2.72 6.05 -4.80
C VAL A 231 -3.19 5.21 -3.62
N HIS A 232 -2.27 4.79 -2.76
CA HIS A 232 -2.58 4.05 -1.53
C HIS A 232 -2.51 4.94 -0.29
N TYR A 233 -3.25 4.58 0.76
CA TYR A 233 -3.18 5.27 2.05
C TYR A 233 -1.77 5.40 2.62
N SER A 234 -0.87 4.45 2.37
CA SER A 234 0.53 4.58 2.82
C SER A 234 1.27 5.71 2.10
N GLU A 235 0.97 5.95 0.82
CA GLU A 235 1.55 7.07 0.05
C GLU A 235 0.97 8.39 0.53
N TRP A 236 -0.34 8.43 0.81
CA TRP A 236 -0.99 9.59 1.42
C TRP A 236 -0.43 9.90 2.81
N LEU A 237 -0.34 8.91 3.71
CA LEU A 237 0.26 9.07 5.04
C LEU A 237 1.71 9.56 4.96
N HIS A 238 2.46 9.08 3.97
CA HIS A 238 3.83 9.54 3.76
C HIS A 238 3.89 11.02 3.39
N VAL A 239 3.06 11.52 2.48
CA VAL A 239 3.07 12.96 2.13
C VAL A 239 2.50 13.82 3.25
N MET A 240 1.56 13.29 4.05
CA MET A 240 0.99 13.98 5.22
C MET A 240 1.85 13.86 6.48
N ARG A 241 2.98 13.13 6.45
CA ARG A 241 3.73 12.72 7.65
C ARG A 241 4.12 13.86 8.58
N GLN A 242 4.47 15.02 8.01
CA GLN A 242 4.91 16.15 8.80
C GLN A 242 3.74 16.83 9.51
N ASP A 243 2.60 16.96 8.85
CA ASP A 243 1.37 17.47 9.47
C ASP A 243 0.86 16.54 10.58
N ILE A 244 1.02 15.23 10.39
CA ILE A 244 0.70 14.22 11.40
C ILE A 244 1.65 14.35 12.60
N ALA A 245 2.97 14.43 12.36
CA ALA A 245 3.97 14.59 13.41
C ALA A 245 3.78 15.90 14.21
N ASN A 246 3.38 16.99 13.56
CA ASN A 246 3.09 18.26 14.22
C ASN A 246 1.91 18.20 15.20
N ARG A 247 1.05 17.17 15.09
CA ARG A 247 -0.09 16.92 15.99
C ARG A 247 0.14 15.74 16.93
N GLN A 248 1.35 15.22 16.98
CA GLN A 248 1.71 14.11 17.84
C GLN A 248 1.57 14.52 19.31
N GLU A 249 0.74 13.77 20.05
CA GLU A 249 0.58 13.96 21.50
C GLU A 249 1.47 13.00 22.31
N ILE A 250 1.79 11.85 21.74
CA ILE A 250 2.55 10.78 22.40
C ILE A 250 3.93 10.70 21.76
N ASP A 251 4.97 10.91 22.56
CA ASP A 251 6.35 10.74 22.12
C ASP A 251 6.64 9.26 21.80
N CYS A 252 7.05 9.01 20.55
CA CYS A 252 7.41 7.68 20.07
C CYS A 252 8.94 7.47 20.02
N SER A 253 9.76 8.41 20.51
CA SER A 253 11.22 8.33 20.46
C SER A 253 11.83 7.13 21.20
N GLY A 254 11.11 6.60 22.19
CA GLY A 254 11.45 5.37 22.90
C GLY A 254 11.02 4.08 22.19
N ILE A 255 10.35 4.16 21.04
CA ILE A 255 9.87 3.00 20.28
C ILE A 255 10.90 2.61 19.23
N ARG A 256 11.32 1.34 19.30
CA ARG A 256 12.09 0.66 18.26
C ARG A 256 11.11 -0.05 17.32
N ALA A 257 11.13 0.28 16.03
CA ALA A 257 10.17 -0.23 15.05
C ALA A 257 10.87 -0.77 13.81
N THR A 258 10.48 -1.95 13.35
CA THR A 258 10.89 -2.50 12.06
C THR A 258 9.76 -2.38 11.04
N ILE A 259 10.12 -2.12 9.79
CA ILE A 259 9.13 -1.92 8.72
C ILE A 259 8.93 -3.22 7.94
N HIS A 260 7.69 -3.69 7.87
CA HIS A 260 7.29 -4.70 6.89
C HIS A 260 6.59 -4.01 5.71
N PRO A 261 7.31 -3.70 4.62
CA PRO A 261 6.65 -3.19 3.42
C PRO A 261 5.88 -4.35 2.77
N ALA A 262 4.56 -4.22 2.67
CA ALA A 262 3.73 -5.25 2.06
C ALA A 262 4.06 -5.41 0.57
N CYS A 263 4.23 -6.64 0.09
CA CYS A 263 4.67 -6.92 -1.29
C CYS A 263 3.82 -6.19 -2.36
N HIS A 264 2.51 -6.11 -2.17
CA HIS A 264 1.61 -5.49 -3.16
C HIS A 264 1.72 -3.96 -3.22
N VAL A 265 2.41 -3.34 -2.25
CA VAL A 265 2.64 -1.89 -2.23
C VAL A 265 3.87 -1.50 -3.06
N TYR A 266 4.86 -2.38 -3.22
CA TYR A 266 6.14 -2.00 -3.85
C TYR A 266 6.78 -3.05 -4.76
N LYS A 267 6.42 -4.33 -4.67
CA LYS A 267 7.08 -5.40 -5.47
C LYS A 267 6.35 -5.77 -6.75
N MET A 268 5.02 -5.60 -6.77
CA MET A 268 4.23 -5.96 -7.96
C MET A 268 4.50 -5.00 -9.12
N VAL A 269 4.62 -3.71 -8.82
CA VAL A 269 4.92 -2.65 -9.78
C VAL A 269 5.98 -1.73 -9.15
N PRO A 270 7.26 -2.19 -9.10
CA PRO A 270 8.34 -1.49 -8.41
C PRO A 270 8.64 -0.12 -9.00
N GLU A 271 8.41 0.08 -10.29
CA GLU A 271 8.63 1.35 -10.99
C GLU A 271 7.74 2.50 -10.48
N ASP A 272 6.60 2.18 -9.87
CA ASP A 272 5.64 3.14 -9.29
C ASP A 272 5.72 3.21 -7.75
N ALA A 273 6.68 2.50 -7.14
CA ALA A 273 6.89 2.56 -5.69
C ALA A 273 7.58 3.87 -5.30
N VAL A 274 7.12 4.51 -4.21
CA VAL A 274 7.68 5.77 -3.71
C VAL A 274 8.99 5.51 -2.96
N TYR A 275 10.03 6.20 -3.41
CA TYR A 275 11.36 6.23 -2.81
C TYR A 275 11.75 7.68 -2.55
N ASP A 276 12.44 7.92 -1.44
CA ASP A 276 12.82 9.24 -0.97
C ASP A 276 14.24 9.08 -0.42
N ASP A 277 15.19 9.83 -0.98
CA ASP A 277 16.60 9.73 -0.61
C ASP A 277 16.83 10.26 0.82
N ASP A 278 15.91 11.08 1.37
CA ASP A 278 15.97 11.51 2.77
C ASP A 278 15.52 10.40 3.75
N ILE A 279 14.87 9.34 3.24
CA ILE A 279 14.36 8.23 4.04
C ILE A 279 15.30 7.04 3.92
N LEU A 280 16.17 6.89 4.93
CA LEU A 280 17.21 5.85 4.98
C LEU A 280 18.05 5.81 3.68
N GLU A 281 18.43 6.99 3.16
CA GLU A 281 19.25 7.15 1.95
C GLU A 281 18.62 6.50 0.70
N GLY A 282 17.29 6.39 0.66
CA GLY A 282 16.56 5.74 -0.44
C GLY A 282 16.74 4.22 -0.49
N ASN A 283 17.29 3.59 0.56
CA ASN A 283 17.51 2.15 0.60
C ASN A 283 16.24 1.34 0.92
N ARG A 284 15.20 1.99 1.45
CA ARG A 284 13.93 1.36 1.83
C ARG A 284 12.76 2.09 1.16
N VAL A 285 11.62 1.41 1.08
CA VAL A 285 10.39 2.04 0.58
C VAL A 285 10.03 3.20 1.50
N ALA A 286 9.84 4.39 0.94
CA ALA A 286 9.72 5.61 1.73
C ALA A 286 8.41 5.70 2.53
N VAL A 287 7.36 5.01 2.06
CA VAL A 287 5.99 5.23 2.54
C VAL A 287 5.82 5.00 4.06
N SER A 288 5.89 3.74 4.50
CA SER A 288 5.74 3.39 5.92
C SER A 288 6.94 3.79 6.75
N THR A 289 8.14 3.79 6.16
CA THR A 289 9.37 4.18 6.84
C THR A 289 9.35 5.65 7.24
N GLY A 290 8.97 6.53 6.31
CA GLY A 290 9.01 7.97 6.52
C GLY A 290 8.01 8.45 7.58
N ILE A 291 6.82 7.87 7.66
CA ILE A 291 5.87 8.24 8.73
C ILE A 291 6.38 7.79 10.11
N VAL A 292 6.98 6.62 10.22
CA VAL A 292 7.53 6.12 11.49
C VAL A 292 8.72 6.98 11.94
N GLN A 293 9.60 7.37 11.02
CA GLN A 293 10.69 8.32 11.31
C GLN A 293 10.17 9.71 11.69
N ALA A 294 9.15 10.23 11.00
CA ALA A 294 8.57 11.54 11.28
C ALA A 294 7.94 11.61 12.68
N LEU A 295 7.39 10.49 13.16
CA LEU A 295 6.88 10.36 14.54
C LEU A 295 8.01 10.21 15.59
N GLY A 296 9.28 10.23 15.18
CA GLY A 296 10.43 10.16 16.06
C GLY A 296 10.85 8.75 16.48
N ALA A 297 10.14 7.71 16.03
CA ALA A 297 10.49 6.33 16.38
C ALA A 297 11.82 5.90 15.73
N GLN A 298 12.54 5.02 16.44
CA GLN A 298 13.80 4.46 15.98
C GLN A 298 13.50 3.37 14.96
N VAL A 299 13.66 3.68 13.67
CA VAL A 299 13.51 2.68 12.62
C VAL A 299 14.71 1.75 12.59
N ILE A 300 14.43 0.48 12.78
CA ILE A 300 15.40 -0.62 12.79
C ILE A 300 15.11 -1.50 11.59
N ASP A 301 16.16 -2.12 11.13
CA ASP A 301 16.12 -2.98 9.98
C ASP A 301 16.28 -4.43 10.41
N TYR A 302 15.90 -5.36 9.55
CA TYR A 302 16.13 -6.80 9.78
C TYR A 302 16.43 -7.49 8.44
N SER A 303 17.34 -8.44 8.44
CA SER A 303 17.99 -9.00 7.24
C SER A 303 16.99 -9.54 6.20
N THR A 304 15.85 -10.02 6.67
CA THR A 304 14.75 -10.57 5.87
C THR A 304 13.63 -9.57 5.60
N TRP A 305 13.84 -8.26 5.73
CA TRP A 305 12.80 -7.23 5.51
C TRP A 305 12.12 -7.33 4.14
N TYR A 306 12.90 -7.70 3.13
CA TYR A 306 12.43 -7.87 1.77
C TYR A 306 11.58 -9.14 1.60
N ASP A 307 11.71 -10.13 2.48
CA ASP A 307 10.95 -11.38 2.32
C ASP A 307 9.45 -11.12 2.46
N CYS A 308 8.68 -11.91 1.71
CA CYS A 308 7.22 -11.94 1.84
C CYS A 308 6.85 -12.29 3.30
N CYS A 309 5.70 -11.82 3.79
CA CYS A 309 5.21 -12.23 5.11
C CYS A 309 4.75 -13.71 5.16
N GLY A 310 4.76 -14.43 4.03
CA GLY A 310 4.21 -15.78 3.94
C GLY A 310 2.71 -15.79 3.66
N PHE A 311 1.99 -14.68 3.87
CA PHE A 311 0.55 -14.52 3.59
C PHE A 311 0.27 -14.35 2.08
N GLY A 312 0.92 -15.14 1.24
CA GLY A 312 0.63 -15.20 -0.20
C GLY A 312 -0.79 -15.71 -0.42
N PHE A 313 -1.52 -15.12 -1.37
CA PHE A 313 -2.96 -15.32 -1.55
C PHE A 313 -3.41 -16.78 -1.61
N ARG A 314 -2.68 -17.64 -2.32
CA ARG A 314 -2.99 -19.07 -2.40
C ARG A 314 -2.58 -19.82 -1.13
N HIS A 315 -1.39 -19.53 -0.60
CA HIS A 315 -0.85 -20.22 0.58
C HIS A 315 -1.74 -20.06 1.82
N ILE A 316 -2.41 -18.92 2.02
CA ILE A 316 -3.33 -18.79 3.16
C ILE A 316 -4.59 -19.67 3.02
N ILE A 317 -5.00 -19.99 1.79
CA ILE A 317 -6.15 -20.86 1.52
C ILE A 317 -5.73 -22.33 1.64
N SER A 318 -4.63 -22.72 0.99
CA SER A 318 -4.22 -24.12 0.84
C SER A 318 -3.16 -24.59 1.83
N GLU A 319 -2.35 -23.69 2.39
CA GLU A 319 -1.11 -24.00 3.13
C GLU A 319 -0.94 -23.10 4.38
N ARG A 320 -1.97 -23.10 5.25
CA ARG A 320 -2.02 -22.21 6.43
C ARG A 320 -0.83 -22.35 7.37
N GLU A 321 -0.36 -23.57 7.59
CA GLU A 321 0.76 -23.82 8.50
C GLU A 321 2.08 -23.32 7.92
N PHE A 322 2.29 -23.42 6.60
CA PHE A 322 3.42 -22.78 5.92
C PHE A 322 3.37 -21.26 6.07
N THR A 323 2.20 -20.65 5.87
CA THR A 323 2.02 -19.20 6.03
C THR A 323 2.41 -18.74 7.43
N ARG A 324 1.98 -19.47 8.46
CA ARG A 324 2.28 -19.16 9.88
C ARG A 324 3.76 -19.33 10.20
N SER A 325 4.35 -20.47 9.83
CA SER A 325 5.77 -20.73 10.10
C SER A 325 6.66 -19.73 9.37
N PHE A 326 6.33 -19.37 8.12
CA PHE A 326 7.09 -18.37 7.38
C PHE A 326 7.02 -17.00 8.06
N ALA A 327 5.83 -16.55 8.48
CA ALA A 327 5.68 -15.27 9.17
C ALA A 327 6.46 -15.24 10.50
N ILE A 328 6.39 -16.31 11.30
CA ILE A 328 7.08 -16.38 12.59
C ILE A 328 8.59 -16.48 12.38
N ASP A 329 9.02 -17.46 11.59
CA ASP A 329 10.43 -17.89 11.55
C ASP A 329 11.27 -16.98 10.67
N ARG A 330 10.70 -16.43 9.59
CA ARG A 330 11.43 -15.56 8.67
C ARG A 330 11.17 -14.07 8.88
N LYS A 331 10.12 -13.66 9.58
CA LYS A 331 9.85 -12.22 9.80
C LYS A 331 9.96 -11.86 11.27
N LEU A 332 9.04 -12.37 12.10
CA LEU A 332 8.91 -11.89 13.48
C LEU A 332 10.13 -12.23 14.33
N ARG A 333 10.62 -13.48 14.25
CA ARG A 333 11.76 -13.93 15.04
C ARG A 333 13.04 -13.20 14.63
N VAL A 334 13.31 -13.10 13.32
CA VAL A 334 14.48 -12.38 12.79
C VAL A 334 14.44 -10.90 13.19
N ALA A 335 13.29 -10.24 13.06
CA ALA A 335 13.13 -8.83 13.46
C ALA A 335 13.22 -8.60 14.97
N GLN A 336 13.08 -9.64 15.79
CA GLN A 336 13.22 -9.57 17.23
C GLN A 336 14.67 -9.85 17.68
N GLU A 337 15.33 -10.79 17.01
CA GLU A 337 16.69 -11.25 17.35
C GLU A 337 17.79 -10.29 16.87
N GLU A 338 17.54 -9.52 15.80
CA GLU A 338 18.44 -8.51 15.22
C GLU A 338 18.17 -7.10 15.76
#